data_AF-Q6ZPF7-F1
#
_entry.id   AF-Q6ZPF7-F1
#
_cell.length_a   1.000
_cell.length_b   1.000
_cell.length_c   1.000
_cell.angle_alpha   90.00
_cell.angle_beta   90.00
_cell.angle_gamma   90.00
#
_symmetry.space_group_name_H-M   'P 1'
#
loop_
_entity.id
_entity.type
_entity.pdbx_description
1 polymer ?
#
loop_
_entity_poly.entity_id
_entity_poly.type
_entity_poly.pdbx_seq_one_letter_code
_entity_poly.pdbx_strand_id
1 'polypeptide(L)'
;GIATGKYHAAVLTNSAEWEAACVKAGRKCGDLVHPLVYCPELHFSEFTSAVADMKNSVADRDNSPSSCAGLFIASHIGFDWPGVWVHLDIAAPVHAGERATGFGVALLLALFGRASEDPLLNLVSPLDCEVDAQEGDNMGRDSKRRRLV
;
A
#
# COMPACT_ATOMS: atom_id res chain seq x y z
N GLY A 1 1.13 13.69 8.16
CA GLY A 1 1.30 15.13 8.46
C GLY A 1 2.74 15.47 8.79
N ILE A 2 3.17 15.22 10.04
CA ILE A 2 4.56 15.49 10.46
C ILE A 2 5.54 14.52 9.76
N ALA A 3 5.24 13.22 9.79
CA ALA A 3 6.12 12.18 9.23
C ALA A 3 6.25 12.25 7.69
N THR A 4 5.12 12.36 6.98
CA THR A 4 5.07 12.22 5.51
C THR A 4 4.66 13.51 4.77
N GLY A 5 4.49 14.62 5.49
CA GLY A 5 4.04 15.89 4.91
C GLY A 5 2.54 15.95 4.64
N LYS A 6 2.16 16.90 3.78
CA LYS A 6 0.75 17.21 3.43
C LYS A 6 0.23 16.47 2.20
N TYR A 7 1.12 16.02 1.33
CA TYR A 7 0.75 15.46 0.02
C TYR A 7 0.88 13.93 -0.07
N HIS A 8 1.55 13.30 0.90
CA HIS A 8 1.69 11.84 0.93
C HIS A 8 0.88 11.27 2.09
N ALA A 9 0.01 10.30 1.79
CA ALA A 9 -0.49 9.40 2.81
C ALA A 9 0.65 8.55 3.37
N ALA A 10 0.53 8.17 4.63
CA ALA A 10 1.51 7.33 5.28
C ALA A 10 1.01 5.87 5.24
N VAL A 11 1.77 4.96 4.62
CA VAL A 11 1.44 3.53 4.61
C VAL A 11 2.21 2.79 5.69
N LEU A 12 1.53 1.93 6.43
CA LEU A 12 2.10 1.00 7.39
C LEU A 12 1.53 -0.39 7.10
N THR A 13 2.39 -1.39 6.89
CA THR A 13 1.94 -2.71 6.44
C THR A 13 2.90 -3.80 6.91
N ASN A 14 2.36 -5.01 7.09
CA ASN A 14 3.16 -6.20 7.39
C ASN A 14 3.79 -6.84 6.13
N SER A 15 3.56 -6.28 4.94
CA SER A 15 4.02 -6.82 3.66
C SER A 15 4.83 -5.78 2.87
N ALA A 16 6.10 -6.09 2.62
CA ALA A 16 6.99 -5.26 1.81
C ALA A 16 6.51 -5.14 0.35
N GLU A 17 5.88 -6.19 -0.19
CA GLU A 17 5.28 -6.15 -1.52
C GLU A 17 4.15 -5.11 -1.59
N TRP A 18 3.23 -5.14 -0.62
CA TRP A 18 2.12 -4.21 -0.57
C TRP A 18 2.54 -2.79 -0.21
N GLU A 19 3.61 -2.62 0.57
CA GLU A 19 4.23 -1.32 0.79
C GLU A 19 4.69 -0.70 -0.54
N ALA A 20 5.47 -1.45 -1.32
CA ALA A 20 5.96 -1.03 -2.62
C ALA A 20 4.80 -0.80 -3.61
N ALA A 21 3.76 -1.64 -3.55
CA ALA A 21 2.57 -1.51 -4.35
C ALA A 21 1.83 -0.19 -4.10
N CYS A 22 1.63 0.18 -2.83
CA CYS A 22 1.01 1.46 -2.46
C CYS A 22 1.80 2.66 -2.97
N VAL A 23 3.14 2.65 -2.84
CA VAL A 23 3.99 3.73 -3.36
C VAL A 23 3.94 3.82 -4.89
N LYS A 24 4.01 2.68 -5.59
CA LYS A 24 3.93 2.61 -7.06
C LYS A 24 2.56 3.06 -7.57
N ALA A 25 1.47 2.61 -6.96
CA ALA A 25 0.11 3.05 -7.29
C ALA A 25 -0.05 4.55 -7.07
N GLY A 26 0.36 5.07 -5.91
CA GLY A 26 0.26 6.49 -5.60
C GLY A 26 0.99 7.38 -6.61
N ARG A 27 2.17 6.98 -7.08
CA ARG A 27 2.90 7.68 -8.15
C ARG A 27 2.19 7.63 -9.50
N LYS A 28 1.50 6.52 -9.82
CA LYS A 28 0.77 6.35 -11.08
C LYS A 28 -0.55 7.14 -11.10
N CYS A 29 -1.26 7.23 -9.98
CA CYS A 29 -2.59 7.85 -9.93
C CYS A 29 -2.61 9.28 -9.37
N GLY A 30 -1.54 9.72 -8.71
CA GLY A 30 -1.42 11.07 -8.12
C GLY A 30 -1.77 11.16 -6.63
N ASP A 31 -2.43 10.14 -6.07
CA ASP A 31 -2.65 10.00 -4.62
C ASP A 31 -1.37 9.47 -3.95
N LEU A 32 -0.38 10.34 -3.76
CA LEU A 32 0.97 9.94 -3.33
C LEU A 32 0.97 9.25 -1.96
N VAL A 33 1.88 8.27 -1.80
CA VAL A 33 2.04 7.47 -0.58
C VAL A 33 3.52 7.33 -0.23
N HIS A 34 3.84 7.34 1.07
CA HIS A 34 5.18 7.09 1.59
C HIS A 34 5.14 6.12 2.79
N PRO A 35 6.09 5.18 2.92
CA PRO A 35 6.09 4.21 4.02
C PRO A 35 6.42 4.82 5.38
N LEU A 36 5.84 4.21 6.41
CA LEU A 36 6.18 4.35 7.83
C LEU A 36 6.96 3.13 8.30
N VAL A 37 7.57 3.23 9.49
CA VAL A 37 8.34 2.13 10.08
C VAL A 37 7.40 1.07 10.65
N TYR A 38 7.30 -0.08 9.99
CA TYR A 38 6.68 -1.27 10.55
C TYR A 38 7.68 -2.06 11.41
N CYS A 39 7.56 -1.93 12.72
CA CYS A 39 8.42 -2.60 13.70
C CYS A 39 7.65 -2.82 15.01
N PRO A 40 6.66 -3.74 15.02
CA PRO A 40 5.83 -4.00 16.21
C PRO A 40 6.66 -4.32 17.46
N GLU A 41 7.78 -5.02 17.32
CA GLU A 41 8.67 -5.41 18.39
C GLU A 41 9.37 -4.23 19.11
N LEU A 42 9.54 -3.08 18.45
CA LEU A 42 10.12 -1.87 19.04
C LEU A 42 9.09 -0.82 19.45
N HIS A 43 7.90 -0.86 18.85
CA HIS A 43 6.89 0.19 19.04
C HIS A 43 5.72 -0.23 19.95
N PHE A 44 5.39 -1.53 20.04
CA PHE A 44 4.16 -1.93 20.72
C PHE A 44 4.22 -1.80 22.25
N SER A 45 5.44 -1.74 22.82
CA SER A 45 5.64 -1.45 24.24
C SER A 45 5.07 -0.09 24.67
N GLU A 46 4.90 0.85 23.74
CA GLU A 46 4.28 2.16 23.98
C GLU A 46 2.85 2.05 24.53
N PHE A 47 2.17 0.93 24.28
CA PHE A 47 0.80 0.70 24.73
C PHE A 47 0.71 -0.08 26.04
N THR A 48 1.81 -0.27 26.77
CA THR A 48 1.81 -1.01 28.04
C THR A 48 0.81 -0.43 29.03
N SER A 49 -0.04 -1.31 29.58
CA SER A 49 -1.03 -1.00 30.61
C SER A 49 -0.83 -1.89 31.83
N ALA A 50 -1.11 -1.35 33.02
CA ALA A 50 -0.98 -2.10 34.27
C ALA A 50 -2.22 -2.98 34.57
N VAL A 51 -3.34 -2.70 33.92
CA VAL A 51 -4.66 -3.28 34.28
C VAL A 51 -5.48 -3.77 33.08
N ALA A 52 -5.06 -3.43 31.86
CA ALA A 52 -5.71 -3.84 30.62
C ALA A 52 -4.66 -4.47 29.71
N ASP A 53 -5.08 -5.11 28.63
CA ASP A 53 -4.14 -5.70 27.66
C ASP A 53 -3.26 -4.62 27.01
N MET A 54 -3.83 -3.44 26.73
CA MET A 54 -3.13 -2.30 26.15
C MET A 54 -3.83 -0.97 26.42
N LYS A 55 -3.08 0.14 26.31
CA LYS A 55 -3.62 1.51 26.19
C LYS A 55 -3.97 1.81 24.74
N ASN A 56 -4.71 2.90 24.51
CA ASN A 56 -5.08 3.36 23.17
C ASN A 56 -4.24 4.53 22.65
N SER A 57 -3.20 4.93 23.39
CA SER A 57 -2.27 5.98 22.97
C SER A 57 -0.88 5.66 23.52
N VAL A 58 0.13 6.11 22.78
CA VAL A 58 1.54 5.92 23.11
C VAL A 58 1.90 6.63 24.42
N ALA A 59 2.86 6.06 25.16
CA ALA A 59 3.45 6.72 26.32
C ALA A 59 4.43 7.83 25.90
N ASP A 60 5.27 7.55 24.91
CA ASP A 60 6.18 8.51 24.28
C ASP A 60 5.67 8.96 22.90
N ARG A 61 5.45 10.26 22.74
CA ARG A 61 4.97 10.86 21.48
C ARG A 61 6.07 11.11 20.46
N ASP A 62 7.33 11.00 20.87
CA ASP A 62 8.47 11.16 19.98
C ASP A 62 8.88 9.82 19.32
N ASN A 63 8.31 8.70 19.78
CA ASN A 63 8.55 7.37 19.24
C ASN A 63 7.51 6.95 18.18
N SER A 64 7.61 7.56 16.99
CA SER A 64 6.87 7.15 15.78
C SER A 64 5.33 7.04 15.96
N PRO A 65 4.65 8.10 16.43
CA PRO A 65 3.24 8.02 16.85
C PRO A 65 2.26 7.59 15.75
N SER A 66 2.48 7.96 14.48
CA SER A 66 1.66 7.48 13.35
C SER A 66 1.81 5.98 13.12
N SER A 67 3.03 5.44 13.26
CA SER A 67 3.26 3.98 13.13
C SER A 67 2.60 3.24 14.29
N CYS A 68 2.79 3.73 15.51
CA CYS A 68 2.15 3.17 16.70
C CYS A 68 0.62 3.16 16.60
N ALA A 69 0.00 4.24 16.10
CA ALA A 69 -1.46 4.28 15.89
C ALA A 69 -1.95 3.18 14.94
N GLY A 70 -1.21 2.91 13.86
CA GLY A 70 -1.49 1.77 12.98
C GLY A 70 -1.31 0.44 13.71
N LEU A 71 -0.22 0.26 14.45
CA LEU A 71 0.06 -0.98 15.20
C LEU A 71 -1.01 -1.28 16.28
N PHE A 72 -1.59 -0.26 16.90
CA PHE A 72 -2.74 -0.42 17.79
C PHE A 72 -3.95 -1.05 17.08
N ILE A 73 -4.16 -0.77 15.79
CA ILE A 73 -5.23 -1.40 15.00
C ILE A 73 -4.83 -2.85 14.67
N ALA A 74 -3.60 -3.08 14.21
CA ALA A 74 -3.12 -4.42 13.87
C ALA A 74 -3.12 -5.39 15.06
N SER A 75 -2.89 -4.92 16.29
CA SER A 75 -2.90 -5.80 17.46
C SER A 75 -4.25 -6.46 17.73
N HIS A 76 -5.35 -5.91 17.22
CA HIS A 76 -6.69 -6.49 17.33
C HIS A 76 -6.95 -7.58 16.27
N ILE A 77 -6.11 -7.66 15.24
CA ILE A 77 -6.10 -8.74 14.24
C ILE A 77 -5.11 -9.83 14.67
N GLY A 78 -3.98 -9.42 15.26
CA GLY A 78 -2.84 -10.27 15.63
C GLY A 78 -1.68 -10.04 14.67
N PHE A 79 -0.49 -9.77 15.22
CA PHE A 79 0.73 -9.56 14.40
C PHE A 79 1.21 -10.83 13.70
N ASP A 80 0.74 -11.99 14.17
CA ASP A 80 0.98 -13.32 13.63
C ASP A 80 -0.08 -13.75 12.59
N TRP A 81 -1.08 -12.91 12.31
CA TRP A 81 -2.07 -13.20 11.29
C TRP A 81 -1.41 -13.34 9.90
N PRO A 82 -1.64 -14.45 9.18
CA PRO A 82 -0.88 -14.77 7.96
C PRO A 82 -1.27 -13.95 6.72
N GLY A 83 -2.30 -13.10 6.83
CA GLY A 83 -2.77 -12.29 5.73
C GLY A 83 -2.00 -10.98 5.59
N VAL A 84 -2.35 -10.22 4.55
CA VAL A 84 -1.79 -8.88 4.31
C VAL A 84 -2.66 -7.83 4.98
N TRP A 85 -2.03 -7.02 5.81
CA TRP A 85 -2.67 -5.88 6.46
C TRP A 85 -1.99 -4.59 6.03
N VAL A 86 -2.79 -3.64 5.54
CA VAL A 86 -2.33 -2.32 5.10
C VAL A 86 -3.13 -1.25 5.83
N HIS A 87 -2.43 -0.39 6.56
CA HIS A 87 -2.98 0.84 7.14
C HIS A 87 -2.52 2.05 6.32
N LEU A 88 -3.45 2.97 6.04
CA LEU A 88 -3.19 4.25 5.41
C LEU A 88 -3.62 5.40 6.33
N ASP A 89 -2.67 6.18 6.81
CA ASP A 89 -2.92 7.46 7.47
C ASP A 89 -3.02 8.56 6.40
N ILE A 90 -4.26 9.01 6.18
CA ILE A 90 -4.60 10.03 5.19
C ILE A 90 -4.94 11.38 5.83
N ALA A 91 -4.60 11.59 7.11
CA ALA A 91 -5.05 12.77 7.87
C ALA A 91 -4.73 14.11 7.18
N ALA A 92 -3.55 14.21 6.54
CA ALA A 92 -3.12 15.43 5.87
C ALA A 92 -3.54 15.55 4.38
N PRO A 93 -3.42 14.51 3.53
CA PRO A 93 -3.71 14.66 2.09
C PRO A 93 -5.19 14.79 1.72
N VAL A 94 -6.13 14.52 2.63
CA VAL A 94 -7.59 14.60 2.33
C VAL A 94 -8.13 16.01 2.11
N HIS A 95 -7.38 17.06 2.44
CA HIS A 95 -7.82 18.44 2.26
C HIS A 95 -6.70 19.39 1.83
N ALA A 96 -7.10 20.47 1.14
CA ALA A 96 -6.23 21.58 0.75
C ALA A 96 -6.93 22.90 1.07
N GLY A 97 -6.47 23.58 2.13
CA GLY A 97 -7.21 24.69 2.72
C GLY A 97 -8.59 24.23 3.18
N GLU A 98 -9.63 24.94 2.74
CA GLU A 98 -11.04 24.71 3.11
C GLU A 98 -11.78 23.69 2.22
N ARG A 99 -11.06 22.92 1.39
CA ARG A 99 -11.66 21.98 0.42
C ARG A 99 -11.10 20.58 0.57
N ALA A 100 -11.95 19.57 0.42
CA ALA A 100 -11.54 18.19 0.31
C ALA A 100 -10.87 17.93 -1.06
N THR A 101 -9.84 17.08 -1.08
CA THR A 101 -9.10 16.73 -2.30
C THR A 101 -9.70 15.55 -3.05
N GLY A 102 -10.49 14.71 -2.37
CA GLY A 102 -10.96 13.43 -2.91
C GLY A 102 -9.90 12.33 -2.88
N PHE A 103 -8.83 12.50 -2.10
CA PHE A 103 -7.75 11.53 -1.94
C PHE A 103 -8.26 10.14 -1.58
N GLY A 104 -7.71 9.11 -2.22
CA GLY A 104 -7.87 7.70 -1.89
C GLY A 104 -8.67 6.91 -2.93
N VAL A 105 -9.57 7.57 -3.67
CA VAL A 105 -10.36 6.90 -4.72
C VAL A 105 -9.44 6.43 -5.84
N ALA A 106 -8.57 7.32 -6.34
CA ALA A 106 -7.65 6.98 -7.42
C ALA A 106 -6.59 5.97 -6.95
N LEU A 107 -6.16 6.05 -5.68
CA LEU A 107 -5.27 5.06 -5.07
C LEU A 107 -5.87 3.64 -5.07
N LEU A 108 -7.12 3.49 -4.62
CA LEU A 108 -7.78 2.18 -4.57
C LEU A 108 -8.04 1.62 -5.98
N LEU A 109 -8.50 2.46 -6.90
CA LEU A 109 -8.70 2.06 -8.30
C LEU A 109 -7.37 1.63 -8.96
N ALA A 110 -6.26 2.30 -8.64
CA ALA A 110 -4.96 1.87 -9.11
C ALA A 110 -4.53 0.55 -8.47
N LEU A 111 -4.55 0.44 -7.14
CA LEU A 111 -4.14 -0.78 -6.43
C LEU A 111 -4.87 -2.02 -6.95
N PHE A 112 -6.19 -1.95 -7.05
CA PHE A 112 -7.05 -3.06 -7.40
C PHE A 112 -7.50 -3.05 -8.87
N GLY A 113 -6.86 -2.26 -9.73
CA GLY A 113 -7.26 -2.14 -11.14
C GLY A 113 -7.32 -3.47 -11.88
N ARG A 114 -6.49 -4.45 -11.47
CA ARG A 114 -6.49 -5.84 -11.96
C ARG A 114 -7.78 -6.62 -11.70
N ALA A 115 -8.56 -6.23 -10.70
CA ALA A 115 -9.85 -6.82 -10.41
C ALA A 115 -10.98 -6.23 -11.27
N SER A 116 -10.67 -5.32 -12.20
CA SER A 116 -11.64 -4.69 -13.10
C SER A 116 -11.47 -5.14 -14.54
N GLU A 117 -12.54 -5.05 -15.33
CA GLU A 117 -12.52 -5.29 -16.78
C GLU A 117 -11.95 -4.09 -17.57
N ASP A 118 -11.58 -3.00 -16.90
CA ASP A 118 -11.12 -1.77 -17.54
C ASP A 118 -9.62 -1.87 -17.91
N PRO A 119 -9.25 -1.77 -19.20
CA PRO A 119 -7.86 -1.90 -19.63
C PRO A 119 -6.92 -0.82 -19.07
N LEU A 120 -7.42 0.39 -18.80
CA LEU A 120 -6.62 1.48 -18.25
C LEU A 120 -6.32 1.24 -16.78
N LEU A 121 -7.31 0.78 -16.00
CA LEU A 121 -7.11 0.40 -14.60
C LEU A 121 -6.13 -0.77 -14.46
N ASN A 122 -6.23 -1.75 -15.36
CA ASN A 122 -5.29 -2.86 -15.46
C ASN A 122 -3.84 -2.39 -15.68
N LEU A 123 -3.63 -1.36 -16.51
CA LEU A 123 -2.31 -0.80 -16.83
C LEU A 123 -1.68 -0.06 -15.62
N VAL A 124 -2.50 0.63 -14.83
CA VAL A 124 -2.01 1.40 -13.68
C VAL A 124 -1.82 0.56 -12.43
N SER A 125 -2.30 -0.68 -12.39
CA SER A 125 -2.10 -1.53 -11.21
C SER A 125 -0.63 -1.81 -10.92
N PRO A 126 -0.20 -1.76 -9.65
CA PRO A 126 1.21 -1.87 -9.29
C PRO A 126 1.68 -3.31 -9.13
N LEU A 127 0.79 -4.24 -8.80
CA LEU A 127 1.09 -5.65 -8.61
C LEU A 127 1.18 -6.34 -9.96
N ASP A 128 2.27 -7.05 -10.17
CA ASP A 128 2.43 -7.91 -11.34
C ASP A 128 1.56 -9.13 -11.08
N CYS A 129 0.48 -9.28 -11.85
CA CYS A 129 -0.21 -10.55 -11.86
C CYS A 129 0.74 -11.56 -12.50
N GLU A 130 1.03 -12.66 -11.80
CA GLU A 130 1.37 -13.92 -12.47
C GLU A 130 0.15 -14.33 -13.31
N VAL A 131 -0.06 -13.68 -14.46
CA VAL A 131 -0.94 -14.21 -15.50
C VAL A 131 -0.04 -15.03 -16.39
N ASP A 132 -0.18 -16.34 -16.22
CA ASP A 132 0.24 -17.43 -17.10
C ASP A 132 0.95 -17.00 -18.39
N ALA A 133 2.28 -17.13 -18.38
CA ALA A 133 3.11 -17.22 -19.58
C ALA A 133 2.86 -18.52 -20.38
N GLN A 134 1.62 -19.03 -20.40
CA GLN A 134 1.23 -20.28 -21.05
C GLN A 134 0.02 -20.10 -21.97
N GLU A 135 0.04 -19.14 -22.89
CA GLU A 135 -0.84 -19.20 -24.08
C GLU A 135 -0.27 -18.29 -25.18
N GLY A 136 0.85 -18.70 -25.78
CA GLY A 136 1.46 -17.94 -26.88
C GLY A 136 2.44 -18.71 -27.77
N ASP A 137 2.89 -19.91 -27.39
CA ASP A 137 3.99 -20.58 -28.10
C ASP A 137 3.52 -21.72 -29.03
N ASN A 138 2.34 -21.58 -29.65
CA ASN A 138 1.89 -22.54 -30.67
C ASN A 138 1.29 -21.88 -31.92
N MET A 139 1.95 -20.84 -32.44
CA MET A 139 1.71 -20.35 -33.81
C MET A 139 3.01 -20.32 -34.62
N GLY A 140 3.24 -21.41 -35.36
CA GLY A 140 3.74 -21.39 -36.74
C GLY A 140 5.12 -20.78 -36.99
N ARG A 141 6.20 -21.50 -36.66
CA ARG A 141 7.48 -21.31 -37.36
C ARG A 141 7.51 -22.19 -38.61
N ASP A 142 7.02 -21.63 -39.72
CA ASP A 142 7.35 -22.14 -41.05
C ASP A 142 7.93 -20.99 -41.88
N SER A 143 9.20 -20.69 -41.61
CA SER A 143 9.92 -19.58 -42.25
C SER A 143 10.42 -20.02 -43.64
N LYS A 144 9.61 -19.77 -44.68
CA LYS A 144 10.07 -19.93 -46.07
C LYS A 144 11.00 -18.77 -46.45
N ARG A 145 12.31 -19.04 -46.44
CA ARG A 145 13.36 -18.18 -47.01
C ARG A 145 13.01 -17.81 -48.46
N ARG A 146 12.79 -16.54 -48.75
CA ARG A 146 12.80 -16.01 -50.12
C ARG A 146 14.22 -15.66 -50.52
N ARG A 147 14.73 -16.36 -51.55
CA ARG A 147 16.02 -16.07 -52.20
C ARG A 147 15.77 -15.03 -53.28
N LEU A 148 16.50 -13.92 -53.24
CA LEU A 148 16.53 -12.92 -54.30
C LEU A 148 17.42 -13.44 -55.45
N VAL A 149 16.84 -13.55 -56.63
CA VAL A 149 17.47 -13.38 -57.95
C VAL A 149 16.52 -12.54 -58.78
#